data_AF-A0A3E1Y6M3-F1
#
_entry.id   AF-A0A3E1Y6M3-F1
#
_cell.length_a   1.000
_cell.length_b   1.000
_cell.length_c   1.000
_cell.angle_alpha   90.00
_cell.angle_beta   90.00
_cell.angle_gamma   90.00
#
_symmetry.space_group_name_H-M   'P 1'
#
loop_
_entity.id
_entity.type
_entity.pdbx_description
1 polymer ?
#
loop_
_entity_poly.entity_id
_entity_poly.type
_entity_poly.pdbx_seq_one_letter_code
_entity_poly.pdbx_strand_id
1 'polypeptide(L)'
;MHKKLLLSCLLPFSFTLVFAQNSKKPAPKAATAITTTTTDKRPAKLRSSWSIFLSDTLPKNEVVKLLDSALIVRDEKNIKYPVVSFAFTYEKHEPYLNDTTGHVGIYKDYTGDNFKSASLSPLWSSSLKNSLESGDVLYFDDIIIKYTGDKLYKAPPIKINIK
;
A
#
# COMPACT_ATOMS: atom_id res chain seq x y z
N MET A 1 -52.92 69.81 -0.22
CA MET A 1 -51.80 68.87 0.07
C MET A 1 -52.00 68.32 1.48
N HIS A 2 -51.75 67.02 1.66
CA HIS A 2 -51.76 66.22 2.90
C HIS A 2 -53.13 65.69 3.36
N LYS A 3 -53.30 64.37 3.19
CA LYS A 3 -54.50 63.61 3.59
C LYS A 3 -54.06 62.21 4.08
N LYS A 4 -54.26 61.98 5.39
CA LYS A 4 -54.66 60.76 6.14
C LYS A 4 -53.87 59.45 5.89
N LEU A 5 -53.13 58.87 6.85
CA LEU A 5 -53.48 58.26 8.16
C LEU A 5 -54.01 56.81 8.05
N LEU A 6 -53.14 55.88 8.50
CA LEU A 6 -53.30 54.58 9.19
C LEU A 6 -54.28 53.49 8.67
N LEU A 7 -53.73 52.26 8.67
CA LEU A 7 -54.22 51.05 9.37
C LEU A 7 -54.46 49.78 8.50
N SER A 8 -53.57 48.80 8.74
CA SER A 8 -53.68 47.33 8.71
C SER A 8 -55.04 46.66 8.41
N CYS A 9 -55.06 45.64 7.53
CA CYS A 9 -55.57 44.28 7.84
C CYS A 9 -55.43 43.25 6.69
N LEU A 10 -54.85 42.08 7.04
CA LEU A 10 -55.11 40.69 6.63
C LEU A 10 -55.30 40.23 5.16
N LEU A 11 -54.35 39.38 4.72
CA LEU A 11 -54.41 38.04 4.05
C LEU A 11 -55.80 37.42 3.72
N PRO A 12 -55.95 36.55 2.67
CA PRO A 12 -55.10 35.34 2.48
C PRO A 12 -54.89 34.75 1.06
N PHE A 13 -53.90 33.84 0.97
CA PHE A 13 -53.76 32.63 0.13
C PHE A 13 -53.94 32.74 -1.41
N SER A 14 -52.98 32.33 -2.24
CA SER A 14 -52.79 30.90 -2.54
C SER A 14 -51.49 30.57 -3.32
N PHE A 15 -50.79 29.54 -2.83
CA PHE A 15 -50.10 28.41 -3.49
C PHE A 15 -49.15 28.55 -4.71
N THR A 16 -47.91 28.07 -4.46
CA THR A 16 -47.02 27.21 -5.29
C THR A 16 -46.27 27.87 -6.45
N LEU A 17 -45.01 27.53 -6.78
CA LEU A 17 -44.31 26.25 -6.71
C LEU A 17 -42.83 26.39 -6.28
N VAL A 18 -42.38 25.31 -5.64
CA VAL A 18 -41.02 25.00 -5.21
C VAL A 18 -40.11 24.73 -6.41
N PHE A 19 -38.89 25.28 -6.41
CA PHE A 19 -37.75 24.67 -7.10
C PHE A 19 -36.77 24.13 -6.05
N ALA A 20 -36.83 22.81 -5.86
CA ALA A 20 -35.85 22.04 -5.12
C ALA A 20 -34.59 21.88 -5.98
N GLN A 21 -33.49 22.55 -5.61
CA GLN A 21 -32.18 22.26 -6.18
C GLN A 21 -31.59 21.05 -5.46
N ASN A 22 -31.72 19.89 -6.11
CA ASN A 22 -31.14 18.62 -5.71
C ASN A 22 -29.61 18.68 -5.87
N SER A 23 -28.89 18.89 -4.78
CA SER A 23 -27.43 18.74 -4.70
C SER A 23 -27.06 17.26 -4.78
N LYS A 24 -26.93 16.75 -6.01
CA LYS A 24 -26.29 15.45 -6.26
C LYS A 24 -24.80 15.53 -5.88
N LYS A 25 -24.50 15.14 -4.65
CA LYS A 25 -23.17 14.70 -4.23
C LYS A 25 -22.77 13.50 -5.12
N PRO A 26 -21.58 13.47 -5.74
CA PRO A 26 -21.16 12.30 -6.50
C PRO A 26 -21.02 11.13 -5.53
N ALA A 27 -21.80 10.07 -5.73
CA ALA A 27 -21.60 8.82 -5.03
C ALA A 27 -20.21 8.28 -5.38
N PRO A 28 -19.42 7.78 -4.41
CA PRO A 28 -18.17 7.11 -4.70
C PRO A 28 -18.48 5.90 -5.59
N LYS A 29 -17.79 5.84 -6.73
CA LYS A 29 -17.82 4.72 -7.66
C LYS A 29 -17.46 3.46 -6.88
N ALA A 30 -18.48 2.68 -6.53
CA ALA A 30 -18.31 1.37 -5.93
C ALA A 30 -17.33 0.59 -6.80
N ALA A 31 -16.21 0.19 -6.20
CA ALA A 31 -15.26 -0.68 -6.83
C ALA A 31 -16.03 -1.90 -7.35
N THR A 32 -15.97 -2.11 -8.66
CA THR A 32 -16.53 -3.27 -9.33
C THR A 32 -15.95 -4.50 -8.64
N ALA A 33 -16.76 -5.16 -7.81
CA ALA A 33 -16.47 -6.49 -7.31
C ALA A 33 -16.35 -7.40 -8.54
N ILE A 34 -15.13 -7.82 -8.84
CA ILE A 34 -14.87 -8.80 -9.88
C ILE A 34 -15.42 -10.12 -9.37
N THR A 35 -16.60 -10.48 -9.87
CA THR A 35 -17.18 -11.82 -9.75
C THR A 35 -16.34 -12.77 -10.58
N THR A 36 -15.27 -13.34 -10.02
CA THR A 36 -14.62 -14.53 -10.59
C THR A 36 -15.35 -15.77 -10.10
N THR A 37 -16.07 -16.37 -11.05
CA THR A 37 -16.60 -17.73 -11.03
C THR A 37 -15.63 -18.72 -10.39
N THR A 38 -16.16 -19.50 -9.46
CA THR A 38 -15.55 -20.64 -8.79
C THR A 38 -14.98 -21.63 -9.80
N THR A 39 -13.66 -21.80 -9.78
CA THR A 39 -13.04 -23.05 -10.21
C THR A 39 -11.88 -23.31 -9.26
N ASP A 40 -11.94 -24.44 -8.56
CA ASP A 40 -10.93 -24.99 -7.64
C ASP A 40 -9.61 -25.37 -8.36
N LYS A 41 -9.18 -24.56 -9.32
CA LYS A 41 -7.93 -24.76 -10.02
C LYS A 41 -6.82 -24.12 -9.21
N ARG A 42 -5.74 -24.88 -8.96
CA ARG A 42 -4.50 -24.39 -8.35
C ARG A 42 -4.15 -23.03 -8.96
N PRO A 43 -3.78 -22.02 -8.14
CA PRO A 43 -3.53 -20.68 -8.64
C PRO A 43 -2.51 -20.71 -9.77
N ALA A 44 -2.79 -19.90 -10.80
CA ALA A 44 -1.85 -19.61 -11.86
C ALA A 44 -0.51 -19.13 -11.26
N LYS A 45 0.60 -19.29 -11.99
CA LYS A 45 1.93 -18.96 -11.49
C LYS A 45 1.96 -17.53 -10.97
N LEU A 46 2.07 -17.39 -9.65
CA LEU A 46 2.09 -16.09 -8.98
C LEU A 46 3.47 -15.45 -9.14
N ARG A 47 3.47 -14.13 -9.19
CA ARG A 47 4.67 -13.29 -9.23
C ARG A 47 4.51 -12.16 -8.23
N SER A 48 5.42 -12.09 -7.27
CA SER A 48 5.52 -10.99 -6.31
C SER A 48 6.40 -9.89 -6.87
N SER A 49 6.07 -8.65 -6.55
CA SER A 49 6.85 -7.48 -6.88
C SER A 49 6.68 -6.39 -5.82
N TRP A 50 7.71 -5.59 -5.62
CA TRP A 50 7.64 -4.34 -4.88
C TRP A 50 7.60 -3.20 -5.87
N SER A 51 6.42 -2.58 -6.01
CA SER A 51 6.09 -1.72 -7.15
C SER A 51 6.28 -2.44 -8.51
N ILE A 52 7.36 -2.17 -9.23
CA ILE A 52 7.69 -2.79 -10.52
C ILE A 52 8.80 -3.84 -10.42
N PHE A 53 9.52 -3.87 -9.30
CA PHE A 53 10.71 -4.68 -9.10
C PHE A 53 10.35 -6.05 -8.54
N LEU A 54 10.96 -7.13 -9.05
CA LEU A 54 10.69 -8.49 -8.56
C LEU A 54 11.64 -8.84 -7.43
N SER A 55 12.86 -9.22 -7.78
CA SER A 55 14.02 -9.39 -6.92
C SER A 55 15.18 -8.83 -7.72
N ASP A 56 15.73 -7.72 -7.27
CA ASP A 56 16.67 -6.93 -8.06
C ASP A 56 17.74 -6.29 -7.16
N THR A 57 18.80 -5.79 -7.79
CA THR A 57 19.77 -4.93 -7.13
C THR A 57 19.44 -3.49 -7.47
N LEU A 58 19.06 -2.70 -6.47
CA LEU A 58 18.56 -1.35 -6.65
C LEU A 58 19.49 -0.32 -6.00
N PRO A 59 19.64 0.86 -6.59
CA PRO A 59 20.39 1.93 -5.94
C PRO A 59 19.65 2.39 -4.68
N LYS A 60 20.39 2.74 -3.62
CA LYS A 60 19.83 3.25 -2.34
C LYS A 60 18.71 4.26 -2.53
N ASN A 61 18.91 5.25 -3.40
CA ASN A 61 17.93 6.32 -3.65
C ASN A 61 16.61 5.81 -4.24
N GLU A 62 16.63 4.72 -5.01
CA GLU A 62 15.41 4.14 -5.55
C GLU A 62 14.67 3.36 -4.47
N VAL A 63 15.39 2.58 -3.65
CA VAL A 63 14.82 1.85 -2.52
C VAL A 63 14.16 2.80 -1.54
N VAL A 64 14.79 3.93 -1.23
CA VAL A 64 14.23 4.96 -0.33
C VAL A 64 12.85 5.46 -0.80
N LYS A 65 12.62 5.59 -2.11
CA LYS A 65 11.31 5.97 -2.67
C LYS A 65 10.29 4.82 -2.58
N LEU A 66 10.75 3.59 -2.62
CA LEU A 66 9.91 2.39 -2.55
C LEU A 66 9.47 2.05 -1.12
N LEU A 67 10.13 2.57 -0.08
CA LEU A 67 9.84 2.20 1.32
C LEU A 67 8.38 2.41 1.74
N ASP A 68 7.67 3.36 1.12
CA ASP A 68 6.24 3.60 1.38
C ASP A 68 5.30 2.87 0.39
N SER A 69 5.88 2.12 -0.57
CA SER A 69 5.14 1.38 -1.58
C SER A 69 4.66 0.03 -1.05
N ALA A 70 3.48 -0.39 -1.53
CA ALA A 70 2.94 -1.71 -1.24
C ALA A 70 3.57 -2.79 -2.13
N LEU A 71 3.65 -4.01 -1.58
CA LEU A 71 3.85 -5.24 -2.32
C LEU A 71 2.65 -5.50 -3.24
N ILE A 72 2.94 -6.00 -4.43
CA ILE A 72 1.96 -6.34 -5.45
C ILE A 72 2.23 -7.77 -5.89
N VAL A 73 1.20 -8.61 -5.82
CA VAL A 73 1.24 -9.97 -6.34
C VAL A 73 0.29 -10.09 -7.53
N ARG A 74 0.77 -10.71 -8.60
CA ARG A 74 -0.01 -10.92 -9.83
C ARG A 74 0.12 -12.35 -10.35
N ASP A 75 -0.83 -12.78 -11.15
CA ASP A 75 -0.70 -14.02 -11.94
C ASP A 75 -0.13 -13.76 -13.35
N GLU A 76 -0.05 -14.83 -14.16
CA GLU A 76 0.37 -14.81 -15.56
C GLU A 76 -0.56 -13.97 -16.46
N LYS A 77 -1.80 -13.74 -16.03
CA LYS A 77 -2.78 -12.90 -16.72
C LYS A 77 -2.74 -11.45 -16.22
N ASN A 78 -1.75 -11.10 -15.40
CA ASN A 78 -1.56 -9.78 -14.80
C ASN A 78 -2.74 -9.35 -13.89
N ILE A 79 -3.53 -10.31 -13.39
CA ILE A 79 -4.57 -10.07 -12.38
C ILE A 79 -3.88 -9.83 -11.04
N LYS A 80 -4.25 -8.73 -10.37
CA LYS A 80 -3.68 -8.36 -9.06
C LYS A 80 -4.44 -9.04 -7.94
N TYR A 81 -3.69 -9.53 -6.95
CA TYR A 81 -4.25 -10.08 -5.72
C TYR A 81 -3.84 -9.25 -4.51
N PRO A 82 -4.76 -8.97 -3.58
CA PRO A 82 -4.44 -8.24 -2.36
C PRO A 82 -3.52 -9.05 -1.45
N VAL A 83 -2.43 -8.41 -1.04
CA VAL A 83 -1.51 -8.94 -0.02
C VAL A 83 -2.12 -8.72 1.36
N VAL A 84 -2.18 -9.78 2.16
CA VAL A 84 -2.76 -9.81 3.50
C VAL A 84 -1.66 -9.69 4.56
N SER A 85 -0.54 -10.38 4.35
CA SER A 85 0.58 -10.34 5.28
C SER A 85 1.89 -10.71 4.59
N PHE A 86 3.01 -10.37 5.22
CA PHE A 86 4.35 -10.81 4.84
C PHE A 86 5.29 -10.73 6.04
N ALA A 87 6.37 -11.51 5.99
CA ALA A 87 7.52 -11.38 6.90
C ALA A 87 8.57 -10.49 6.23
N PHE A 88 9.12 -9.54 6.97
CA PHE A 88 10.19 -8.67 6.50
C PHE A 88 11.46 -8.93 7.28
N THR A 89 12.60 -8.94 6.60
CA THR A 89 13.92 -8.95 7.24
C THR A 89 14.83 -7.93 6.57
N TYR A 90 15.47 -7.12 7.40
CA TYR A 90 16.53 -6.20 7.03
C TYR A 90 17.86 -6.80 7.50
N GLU A 91 18.71 -7.14 6.54
CA GLU A 91 20.11 -7.53 6.76
C GLU A 91 20.99 -6.31 6.56
N LYS A 92 21.49 -5.75 7.67
CA LYS A 92 22.38 -4.60 7.70
C LYS A 92 23.83 -5.05 7.65
N HIS A 93 24.64 -4.43 6.80
CA HIS A 93 26.07 -4.68 6.66
C HIS A 93 26.85 -3.53 7.29
N GLU A 94 27.48 -3.82 8.43
CA GLU A 94 28.30 -2.84 9.15
C GLU A 94 29.79 -3.13 8.94
N PRO A 95 30.56 -2.20 8.36
CA PRO A 95 32.00 -2.36 8.27
C PRO A 95 32.63 -2.18 9.66
N TYR A 96 33.58 -3.05 10.00
CA TYR A 96 34.39 -2.93 11.20
C TYR A 96 35.86 -3.13 10.88
N LEU A 97 36.75 -2.46 11.60
CA LEU A 97 38.18 -2.73 11.52
C LEU A 97 38.50 -3.91 12.42
N ASN A 98 39.07 -4.97 11.85
CA ASN A 98 39.53 -6.11 12.63
C ASN A 98 40.94 -5.83 13.16
N ASP A 99 41.07 -5.58 14.46
CA ASP A 99 42.34 -5.26 15.11
C ASP A 99 43.38 -6.40 15.04
N THR A 100 42.94 -7.64 14.79
CA THR A 100 43.83 -8.80 14.66
C THR A 100 44.41 -8.93 13.26
N THR A 101 43.63 -8.61 12.22
CA THR A 101 44.06 -8.75 10.82
C THR A 101 44.45 -7.44 10.16
N GLY A 102 44.09 -6.29 10.75
CA GLY A 102 44.26 -4.97 10.16
C GLY A 102 43.40 -4.70 8.92
N HIS A 103 42.44 -5.59 8.62
CA HIS A 103 41.56 -5.50 7.46
C HIS A 103 40.13 -5.10 7.85
N VAL A 104 39.42 -4.47 6.93
CA VAL A 104 37.99 -4.19 7.09
C VAL A 104 37.20 -5.48 6.92
N GLY A 105 36.47 -5.88 7.96
CA GLY A 105 35.47 -6.93 7.93
C GLY A 105 34.07 -6.35 7.77
N ILE A 106 33.10 -7.21 7.42
CA ILE A 106 31.68 -6.85 7.39
C ILE A 106 30.97 -7.70 8.44
N TYR A 107 30.32 -7.04 9.39
CA TYR A 107 29.38 -7.65 10.32
C TYR A 107 27.98 -7.57 9.73
N LYS A 108 27.18 -8.63 9.93
CA LYS A 108 25.81 -8.72 9.42
C LYS A 108 24.84 -8.77 10.59
N ASP A 109 23.98 -7.77 10.66
CA ASP A 109 22.89 -7.73 11.63
C ASP A 109 21.55 -8.00 10.94
N TYR A 110 20.64 -8.72 11.61
CA TYR A 110 19.35 -9.11 11.06
C TYR A 110 18.23 -8.62 11.98
N THR A 111 17.43 -7.67 11.49
CA THR A 111 16.24 -7.19 12.18
C THR A 111 15.01 -7.40 11.31
N GLY A 112 13.89 -7.84 11.87
CA GLY A 112 12.69 -8.13 11.08
C GLY A 112 11.40 -8.02 11.88
N ASP A 113 10.28 -8.02 11.16
CA ASP A 113 8.93 -7.96 11.72
C ASP A 113 7.91 -8.62 10.77
N ASN A 114 6.74 -8.97 11.29
CA ASN A 114 5.63 -9.53 10.54
C ASN A 114 4.53 -8.49 10.34
N PHE A 115 4.16 -8.26 9.09
CA PHE A 115 3.17 -7.26 8.72
C PHE A 115 1.84 -7.91 8.37
N LYS A 116 0.74 -7.33 8.85
CA LYS A 116 -0.64 -7.67 8.46
C LYS A 116 -1.20 -6.62 7.49
N SER A 117 -0.36 -6.20 6.55
CA SER A 117 -0.60 -5.17 5.55
C SER A 117 0.15 -5.51 4.26
N ALA A 118 -0.14 -4.77 3.19
CA ALA A 118 0.60 -4.90 1.94
C ALA A 118 1.89 -4.05 1.91
N SER A 119 2.06 -3.12 2.85
CA SER A 119 3.21 -2.21 2.95
C SER A 119 3.88 -2.33 4.32
N LEU A 120 5.12 -1.84 4.41
CA LEU A 120 5.79 -1.62 5.69
C LEU A 120 4.99 -0.63 6.54
N SER A 121 5.19 -0.69 7.86
CA SER A 121 4.63 0.30 8.77
C SER A 121 5.38 1.63 8.61
N PRO A 122 4.75 2.77 8.94
CA PRO A 122 5.41 4.07 8.85
C PRO A 122 6.68 4.17 9.71
N LEU A 123 6.74 3.44 10.84
CA LEU A 123 7.92 3.37 11.70
C LEU A 123 9.08 2.69 10.97
N TRP A 124 8.82 1.54 10.35
CA TRP A 124 9.81 0.80 9.58
C TRP A 124 10.28 1.60 8.36
N SER A 125 9.35 2.18 7.59
CA SER A 125 9.72 2.96 6.42
C SER A 125 10.54 4.19 6.81
N SER A 126 10.20 4.88 7.90
CA SER A 126 10.97 6.03 8.40
C SER A 126 12.33 5.66 8.95
N SER A 127 12.43 4.55 9.70
CA SER A 127 13.71 4.05 10.23
C SER A 127 14.68 3.68 9.10
N LEU A 128 14.20 2.95 8.09
CA LEU A 128 15.00 2.53 6.95
C LEU A 128 15.46 3.74 6.12
N LYS A 129 14.62 4.77 5.91
CA LYS A 129 15.05 5.99 5.19
C LYS A 129 16.32 6.63 5.76
N ASN A 130 16.56 6.48 7.06
CA ASN A 130 17.72 7.05 7.75
C ASN A 130 18.89 6.09 7.91
N SER A 131 18.64 4.77 7.94
CA SER A 131 19.63 3.76 8.35
C SER A 131 20.10 2.86 7.21
N LEU A 132 19.40 2.88 6.07
CA LEU A 132 19.71 2.03 4.93
C LEU A 132 21.03 2.45 4.30
N GLU A 133 21.92 1.49 4.06
CA GLU A 133 23.20 1.71 3.40
C GLU A 133 23.40 0.81 2.18
N SER A 134 24.40 1.15 1.38
CA SER A 134 24.78 0.32 0.22
C SER A 134 25.48 -0.94 0.70
N GLY A 135 25.11 -2.08 0.13
CA GLY A 135 25.52 -3.41 0.61
C GLY A 135 24.41 -4.15 1.35
N ASP A 136 23.52 -3.41 2.01
CA ASP A 136 22.40 -3.98 2.77
C ASP A 136 21.43 -4.78 1.89
N VAL A 137 20.62 -5.61 2.55
CA VAL A 137 19.66 -6.48 1.86
C VAL A 137 18.31 -6.46 2.56
N LEU A 138 17.24 -6.34 1.75
CA LEU A 138 15.86 -6.42 2.20
C LEU A 138 15.22 -7.72 1.69
N TYR A 139 14.59 -8.45 2.60
CA TYR A 139 13.86 -9.68 2.32
C TYR A 139 12.37 -9.49 2.62
N PHE A 140 11.53 -9.91 1.68
CA PHE A 140 10.09 -10.02 1.85
C PHE A 140 9.70 -11.48 1.65
N ASP A 141 9.54 -12.18 2.76
CA ASP A 141 9.23 -13.59 2.82
C ASP A 141 7.78 -13.80 3.26
N ASP A 142 7.31 -15.05 3.18
CA ASP A 142 5.98 -15.44 3.66
C ASP A 142 4.84 -14.52 3.21
N ILE A 143 4.93 -14.03 1.97
CA ILE A 143 3.92 -13.15 1.39
C ILE A 143 2.62 -13.94 1.19
N ILE A 144 1.58 -13.58 1.93
CA ILE A 144 0.26 -14.22 1.87
C ILE A 144 -0.71 -13.29 1.14
N ILE A 145 -1.45 -13.86 0.18
CA ILE A 145 -2.48 -13.15 -0.59
C ILE A 145 -3.86 -13.75 -0.38
N LYS A 146 -4.90 -12.94 -0.59
CA LYS A 146 -6.28 -13.42 -0.75
C LYS A 146 -6.54 -13.64 -2.25
N TYR A 147 -6.73 -14.89 -2.66
CA TYR A 147 -6.84 -15.25 -4.08
C TYR A 147 -8.29 -15.13 -4.58
N THR A 148 -9.18 -16.00 -4.11
CA THR A 148 -10.61 -16.03 -4.46
C THR A 148 -11.43 -16.44 -3.25
N GLY A 149 -12.50 -15.69 -2.94
CA GLY A 149 -13.23 -15.89 -1.68
C GLY A 149 -12.27 -15.78 -0.50
N ASP A 150 -12.36 -16.69 0.48
CA ASP A 150 -11.52 -16.67 1.68
C ASP A 150 -10.26 -17.56 1.58
N LYS A 151 -9.87 -17.95 0.38
CA LYS A 151 -8.65 -18.76 0.18
C LYS A 151 -7.39 -17.90 0.23
N LEU A 152 -6.49 -18.29 1.11
CA LEU A 152 -5.16 -17.70 1.24
C LEU A 152 -4.11 -18.54 0.53
N TYR A 153 -3.18 -17.88 -0.15
CA TYR A 153 -2.06 -18.54 -0.81
C TYR A 153 -0.75 -17.81 -0.52
N LYS A 154 0.32 -18.59 -0.42
CA LYS A 154 1.69 -18.08 -0.33
C LYS A 154 2.19 -17.71 -1.73
N ALA A 155 2.65 -16.47 -1.88
CA ALA A 155 3.29 -15.96 -3.08
C ALA A 155 4.82 -16.12 -2.99
N PRO A 156 5.55 -16.06 -4.12
CA PRO A 156 7.01 -16.14 -4.12
C PRO A 156 7.65 -15.01 -3.29
N PRO A 157 8.79 -15.25 -2.61
CA PRO A 157 9.49 -14.21 -1.87
C PRO A 157 10.20 -13.22 -2.79
N ILE A 158 10.57 -12.07 -2.23
CA ILE A 158 11.34 -11.01 -2.90
C ILE A 158 12.61 -10.73 -2.10
N LYS A 159 13.73 -10.56 -2.82
CA LYS A 159 15.00 -10.11 -2.26
C LYS A 159 15.49 -8.88 -3.02
N ILE A 160 15.79 -7.81 -2.29
CA ILE A 160 16.34 -6.57 -2.84
C ILE A 160 17.74 -6.36 -2.26
N ASN A 161 18.76 -6.36 -3.12
CA ASN A 161 20.11 -5.97 -2.71
C ASN A 161 20.31 -4.48 -2.97
N ILE A 162 20.99 -3.79 -2.08
CA ILE A 162 21.15 -2.33 -2.15
C ILE A 162 22.55 -2.01 -2.64
N LYS A 163 22.65 -1.12 -3.63
CA LYS A 163 23.91 -0.71 -4.25
C LYS A 163 24.07 0.80 -4.26
#